data_AF-A0A150NVW7-F1
#
_entry.id   AF-A0A150NVW7-F1
#
_cell.length_a   1.000
_cell.length_b   1.000
_cell.length_c   1.000
_cell.angle_alpha   90.00
_cell.angle_beta   90.00
_cell.angle_gamma   90.00
#
_symmetry.space_group_name_H-M   'P 1'
#
loop_
_entity.id
_entity.type
_entity.pdbx_description
1 polymer ?
#
loop_
_entity_poly.entity_id
_entity_poly.type
_entity_poly.pdbx_seq_one_letter_code
_entity_poly.pdbx_strand_id
1 'polypeptide(L)' 'MDEVLDYVRTAPVGLGNKLWLSYEPENEHARSCYLSYGFKETGEIFENEVVAIYDLTIEN' A
#
# COMPACT_ATOMS: atom_id res chain seq x y z
N MET A 1 5.94 8.48 -1.87
CA MET A 1 5.78 7.02 -1.79
C MET A 1 6.99 6.31 -2.39
N ASP A 2 7.64 6.87 -3.42
CA ASP A 2 8.88 6.34 -4.03
C ASP A 2 9.94 5.93 -2.99
N GLU A 3 10.37 6.87 -2.14
CA GLU A 3 11.37 6.61 -1.08
C GLU A 3 10.97 5.46 -0.13
N VAL A 4 9.68 5.29 0.14
CA VAL A 4 9.18 4.20 0.99
C VAL A 4 9.30 2.87 0.26
N LEU A 5 8.89 2.81 -1.01
CA LEU A 5 8.99 1.61 -1.84
C LEU A 5 10.44 1.19 -2.05
N ASP A 6 11.35 2.14 -2.26
CA ASP A 6 12.77 1.87 -2.39
C ASP A 6 13.36 1.34 -1.08
N TYR A 7 13.00 1.97 0.05
CA TYR A 7 13.45 1.52 1.36
C TYR A 7 12.94 0.12 1.71
N VAL A 8 11.64 -0.17 1.52
CA VAL A 8 11.07 -1.48 1.88
C VAL A 8 11.56 -2.62 0.99
N ARG A 9 12.09 -2.32 -0.21
CA ARG A 9 12.75 -3.29 -1.09
C ARG A 9 14.17 -3.64 -0.64
N THR A 10 14.75 -2.89 0.30
CA THR A 10 16.09 -3.16 0.85
C THR A 10 16.05 -3.98 2.15
N ALA A 11 17.11 -4.76 2.38
CA ALA A 11 17.28 -5.50 3.65
C ALA A 11 17.57 -4.54 4.83
N PRO A 12 17.11 -4.84 6.06
CA PRO A 12 16.47 -6.08 6.52
C PRO A 12 14.94 -6.10 6.40
N VAL A 13 14.34 -5.02 5.88
CA VAL A 13 12.88 -4.84 5.80
C VAL A 13 12.26 -5.67 4.67
N GLY A 14 13.02 -5.92 3.60
CA GLY A 14 12.60 -6.58 2.35
C GLY A 14 12.37 -8.10 2.36
N LEU A 15 12.01 -8.71 3.49
CA LEU A 15 11.47 -10.09 3.48
C LEU A 15 9.96 -10.13 3.23
N GLY A 16 9.27 -8.99 3.35
CA GLY A 16 7.84 -8.88 3.06
C GLY A 16 7.56 -8.91 1.56
N ASN A 17 6.59 -9.71 1.14
CA ASN A 17 6.10 -9.73 -0.25
C ASN A 17 4.99 -8.70 -0.50
N LYS A 18 4.50 -8.04 0.55
CA LYS A 18 3.34 -7.14 0.50
C LYS A 18 3.52 -5.97 1.45
N LEU A 19 3.03 -4.79 1.04
CA LEU A 19 2.75 -3.69 1.95
C LEU A 19 1.26 -3.65 2.25
N TRP A 20 0.93 -3.40 3.51
CA TRP A 20 -0.42 -3.24 4.00
C TRP A 20 -0.57 -1.82 4.53
N LEU A 21 -1.67 -1.17 4.19
CA LEU A 21 -2.09 0.08 4.81
C LEU A 21 -3.62 0.15 4.85
N SER A 22 -4.12 1.00 5.72
CA SER A 22 -5.51 1.40 5.76
C SER A 22 -5.62 2.93 5.66
N TYR A 23 -6.76 3.43 5.20
CA TYR A 23 -7.07 4.85 5.15
C TYR A 23 -8.58 5.12 5.25
N GLU A 24 -8.96 6.25 5.85
CA GLU A 24 -10.35 6.70 5.93
C GLU A 24 -11.01 6.78 4.54
N PRO A 25 -12.23 6.24 4.33
CA PRO A 25 -12.90 6.23 3.04
C PRO A 25 -13.06 7.63 2.41
N GLU A 26 -13.23 8.66 3.24
CA GLU A 26 -13.40 10.05 2.82
C GLU A 26 -12.09 10.70 2.36
N ASN A 27 -10.93 10.08 2.63
CA ASN A 27 -9.63 10.59 2.21
C ASN A 27 -9.34 10.23 0.74
N GLU A 28 -10.10 10.84 -0.16
CA GLU A 28 -9.99 10.61 -1.61
C GLU A 28 -8.59 10.89 -2.16
N HIS A 29 -7.84 11.82 -1.54
CA HIS A 29 -6.46 12.11 -1.92
C HIS A 29 -5.53 10.93 -1.62
N ALA A 30 -5.61 10.36 -0.42
CA ALA A 30 -4.84 9.18 -0.05
C ALA A 30 -5.20 7.99 -0.95
N ARG A 31 -6.51 7.75 -1.16
CA ARG A 31 -7.02 6.73 -2.08
C ARG A 31 -6.42 6.86 -3.48
N SER A 32 -6.52 8.05 -4.09
CA SER A 32 -5.98 8.29 -5.43
C SER A 32 -4.47 8.09 -5.48
N CYS A 33 -3.74 8.53 -4.45
CA CYS A 33 -2.30 8.34 -4.34
C CYS A 33 -1.94 6.84 -4.32
N TYR A 34 -2.51 6.07 -3.40
CA TYR A 34 -2.20 4.64 -3.27
C TYR A 34 -2.55 3.84 -4.54
N LEU A 35 -3.72 4.07 -5.12
CA LEU A 35 -4.14 3.39 -6.34
C LEU A 35 -3.24 3.75 -7.53
N SER A 36 -2.80 5.01 -7.65
CA SER A 36 -1.87 5.43 -8.72
C SER A 36 -0.49 4.76 -8.61
N TYR A 37 -0.08 4.42 -7.39
CA TYR A 37 1.17 3.69 -7.13
C TYR A 37 1.04 2.17 -7.33
N GLY A 38 -0.17 1.64 -7.49
CA GLY A 38 -0.42 0.21 -7.74
C GLY A 38 -0.95 -0.58 -6.54
N PHE A 39 -1.30 0.07 -5.43
CA PHE A 39 -2.05 -0.59 -4.37
C PHE A 39 -3.42 -1.04 -4.87
N LYS A 40 -3.94 -2.13 -4.31
CA LYS A 40 -5.27 -2.66 -4.60
C LYS A 40 -6.07 -2.74 -3.31
N GLU A 41 -7.25 -2.13 -3.32
CA GLU A 41 -8.22 -2.28 -2.24
C GLU A 41 -8.62 -3.76 -2.11
N THR A 42 -8.67 -4.26 -0.88
CA THR A 42 -8.98 -5.67 -0.61
C THR A 42 -10.48 -5.92 -0.45
N GLY A 43 -11.27 -4.86 -0.27
CA GLY A 43 -12.66 -4.92 0.18
C GLY A 43 -12.82 -5.13 1.69
N GLU A 44 -11.72 -5.25 2.44
CA GLU A 44 -11.72 -5.29 3.89
C GLU A 44 -11.79 -3.88 4.48
N ILE A 45 -12.54 -3.74 5.57
CA ILE A 45 -12.61 -2.53 6.38
C ILE A 45 -12.01 -2.86 7.76
N PHE A 46 -10.99 -2.11 8.16
CA PHE A 46 -10.33 -2.24 9.46
C PHE A 46 -10.48 -0.93 10.22
N GLU A 47 -11.11 -0.95 11.39
CA GLU A 47 -11.36 0.27 12.20
C GLU A 47 -12.08 1.40 11.45
N ASN A 48 -12.98 1.05 10.51
CA ASN A 48 -13.69 1.94 9.56
C ASN A 48 -12.84 2.46 8.40
N GLU A 49 -11.57 2.07 8.30
CA GLU A 49 -10.70 2.42 7.20
C GLU A 49 -10.68 1.35 6.10
N VAL A 50 -10.53 1.79 4.85
CA VAL A 50 -10.35 0.91 3.68
C VAL A 50 -8.95 0.34 3.69
N VAL A 51 -8.85 -0.99 3.60
CA VAL A 51 -7.57 -1.69 3.50
C VAL A 51 -7.11 -1.80 2.04
N ALA A 52 -5.84 -1.51 1.79
CA ALA A 52 -5.21 -1.69 0.50
C ALA A 52 -3.84 -2.38 0.61
N ILE A 53 -3.52 -3.19 -0.39
CA ILE A 53 -2.28 -3.97 -0.44
C ILE A 53 -1.49 -3.62 -1.70
N TYR A 54 -0.18 -3.44 -1.54
CA TYR A 54 0.78 -3.38 -2.65
C TYR A 54 1.59 -4.67 -2.71
N ASP A 55 1.70 -5.27 -3.89
CA ASP A 55 2.51 -6.47 -4.10
C ASP A 55 3.95 -6.08 -4.45
N LEU A 56 4.89 -6.37 -3.55
CA LEU A 56 6.31 -6.03 -3.73
C LEU A 56 7.03 -6.97 -4.72
N THR A 57 6.39 -8.07 -5.12
CA THR A 57 6.98 -9.05 -6.05
C THR A 57 6.74 -8.72 -7.52
N ILE A 58 5.84 -7.77 -7.80
CA ILE A 58 5.58 -7.30 -9.16
C ILE A 58 6.59 -6.20 -9.47
N GLU A 59 7.52 -6.48 -10.37
CA GLU A 59 8.37 -5.45 -10.97
C GLU A 59 7.51 -4.62 -11.94
N ASN A 60 7.54 -3.30 -11.77
CA ASN A 60 6.86 -2.34 -12.65
C ASN A 60 7.58 -2.19 -13.99
#